data_AF-A0A7S0SMZ4-F1
#
_entry.id   AF-A0A7S0SMZ4-F1
#
_cell.length_a   1.000
_cell.length_b   1.000
_cell.length_c   1.000
_cell.angle_alpha   90.00
_cell.angle_beta   90.00
_cell.angle_gamma   90.00
#
_symmetry.space_group_name_H-M   'P 1'
#
loop_
_entity.id
_entity.type
_entity.pdbx_description
1 polymer ?
#
loop_
_entity_poly.entity_id
_entity_poly.type
_entity_poly.pdbx_seq_one_letter_code
_entity_poly.pdbx_strand_id
1 'polypeptide(L)'
;VNGDLVRPSLRVRSGDVVTLDNKPMNWEPFAQACEADLGAAGSGFVYLKYNKPRGVTCTMEAAQRSSMLFALQDEFKALGGTRVFPVGRLDRDSSGLVLLTDDGRVSEALLDPARK
;
A
#
# COMPACT_ATOMS: atom_id res chain seq x y z
N VAL A 1 -9.17 -10.07 16.80
CA VAL A 1 -9.66 -8.68 16.96
C VAL A 1 -10.65 -8.68 18.09
N ASN A 2 -10.50 -7.77 19.06
CA ASN A 2 -11.34 -7.69 20.26
C ASN A 2 -11.43 -9.01 21.05
N GLY A 3 -10.36 -9.80 21.07
CA GLY A 3 -10.30 -11.11 21.73
C GLY A 3 -10.73 -12.30 20.85
N ASP A 4 -11.39 -12.06 19.73
CA ASP A 4 -11.90 -13.12 18.85
C ASP A 4 -10.95 -13.45 17.69
N LEU A 5 -10.94 -14.74 17.30
CA LEU A 5 -10.26 -15.19 16.08
C LEU A 5 -11.05 -14.71 14.85
N VAL A 6 -10.37 -13.98 13.98
CA VAL A 6 -11.00 -13.36 12.81
C VAL A 6 -10.90 -14.25 11.58
N ARG A 7 -11.87 -14.09 10.68
CA ARG A 7 -11.83 -14.69 9.34
C ARG A 7 -11.27 -13.70 8.33
N PRO A 8 -10.65 -14.18 7.23
CA PRO A 8 -10.36 -13.33 6.09
C PRO A 8 -11.62 -12.56 5.66
N SER A 9 -11.47 -11.30 5.28
CA SER A 9 -12.54 -10.34 4.93
C SER A 9 -13.19 -9.57 6.07
N LEU A 10 -12.87 -9.84 7.34
CA LEU A 10 -13.31 -8.95 8.42
C LEU A 10 -12.67 -7.56 8.25
N ARG A 11 -13.50 -6.52 8.12
CA ARG A 11 -13.04 -5.13 8.10
C ARG A 11 -12.93 -4.64 9.55
N VAL A 12 -11.77 -4.14 9.90
CA VAL A 12 -11.44 -3.59 11.22
C VAL A 12 -11.67 -2.07 11.19
N ARG A 13 -12.11 -1.47 12.30
CA ARG A 13 -12.38 -0.02 12.42
C ARG A 13 -11.60 0.61 13.56
N SER A 14 -11.41 1.93 13.50
CA SER A 14 -10.84 2.70 14.62
C SER A 14 -11.53 2.34 15.94
N GLY A 15 -10.74 2.06 16.98
CA GLY A 15 -11.21 1.57 18.28
C GLY A 15 -11.16 0.04 18.46
N ASP A 16 -10.95 -0.75 17.41
CA ASP A 16 -10.77 -2.20 17.56
C ASP A 16 -9.36 -2.55 18.07
N VAL A 17 -9.29 -3.55 18.96
CA VAL A 17 -8.03 -4.10 19.45
C VAL A 17 -7.58 -5.24 18.54
N VAL A 18 -6.58 -4.99 17.70
CA VAL A 18 -5.98 -6.00 16.83
C VAL A 18 -4.79 -6.66 17.52
N THR A 19 -4.82 -7.98 17.61
CA THR A 19 -3.72 -8.81 18.10
C THR A 19 -3.23 -9.75 17.01
N LEU A 20 -1.91 -9.91 16.89
CA LEU A 20 -1.25 -10.90 16.04
C LEU A 20 -0.41 -11.79 16.94
N ASP A 21 -0.61 -13.11 16.90
CA ASP A 21 0.06 -14.06 17.80
C ASP A 21 -0.03 -13.66 19.29
N ASN A 22 -1.21 -13.19 19.71
CA ASN A 22 -1.51 -12.64 21.04
C ASN A 22 -0.75 -11.36 21.43
N LYS A 23 -0.01 -10.73 20.50
CA LYS A 23 0.64 -9.42 20.72
C LYS A 23 -0.23 -8.30 20.16
N PRO A 24 -0.55 -7.26 20.95
CA PRO A 24 -1.31 -6.11 20.45
C PRO A 24 -0.49 -5.36 19.40
N MET A 25 -1.14 -5.00 18.31
CA MET A 25 -0.54 -4.23 17.22
C MET A 25 -0.91 -2.75 17.37
N ASN A 26 0.08 -1.86 17.26
CA ASN A 26 -0.19 -0.43 17.20
C ASN A 26 -0.64 -0.06 15.78
N TRP A 27 -1.96 -0.01 15.57
CA TRP A 27 -2.56 0.19 14.25
C TRP A 27 -3.61 1.33 14.23
N GLU A 28 -3.96 1.87 15.39
CA GLU A 28 -4.97 2.92 15.55
C GLU A 28 -4.68 4.17 14.70
N PRO A 29 -3.43 4.69 14.59
CA PRO A 29 -3.14 5.82 13.71
C PRO A 29 -3.41 5.52 12.24
N PHE A 30 -3.20 4.26 11.81
CA PHE A 30 -3.48 3.82 10.46
C PHE A 30 -4.98 3.71 10.20
N ALA A 31 -5.74 3.17 11.16
CA ALA A 31 -7.21 3.09 11.09
C ALA A 31 -7.84 4.48 10.90
N GLN A 32 -7.44 5.43 11.75
CA GLN A 32 -7.92 6.81 11.68
C GLN A 32 -7.54 7.49 10.36
N ALA A 33 -6.31 7.28 9.89
CA ALA A 33 -5.87 7.83 8.61
C ALA A 33 -6.66 7.25 7.42
N CYS A 34 -7.00 5.96 7.44
CA CYS A 34 -7.81 5.31 6.41
C CYS A 34 -9.28 5.74 6.42
N GLU A 35 -9.84 6.05 7.59
CA GLU A 35 -11.22 6.53 7.73
C GLU A 35 -11.38 8.03 7.41
N ALA A 36 -10.28 8.80 7.43
CA ALA A 36 -10.28 10.21 7.06
C ALA A 36 -10.45 10.42 5.54
N ASP A 37 -11.11 11.52 5.16
CA ASP A 37 -11.26 11.93 3.76
C ASP A 37 -9.90 12.12 3.07
N LEU A 38 -9.84 11.80 1.77
CA LEU A 38 -8.65 11.94 0.91
C LEU A 38 -8.05 13.37 0.93
N GLY A 39 -8.89 14.38 1.14
CA GLY A 39 -8.49 15.79 1.19
C GLY A 39 -8.19 16.35 2.58
N ALA A 40 -8.28 15.52 3.64
CA ALA A 40 -7.99 15.96 5.00
C ALA A 40 -6.50 16.34 5.11
N ALA A 41 -6.22 17.63 5.38
CA ALA A 41 -4.87 18.14 5.54
C ALA A 41 -4.23 17.52 6.80
N GLY A 42 -3.22 16.66 6.61
CA GLY A 42 -2.49 16.09 7.75
C GLY A 42 -1.67 14.84 7.49
N SER A 43 -1.80 14.18 6.34
CA SER A 43 -1.10 12.91 6.13
C SER A 43 0.23 13.09 5.40
N GLY A 44 1.33 12.78 6.08
CA GLY A 44 2.69 12.69 5.50
C GLY A 44 2.87 11.47 4.59
N PHE A 45 1.89 11.18 3.74
CA PHE A 45 1.95 10.08 2.78
C PHE A 45 2.94 10.40 1.65
N VAL A 46 3.56 9.34 1.14
CA VAL A 46 4.51 9.38 0.05
C VAL A 46 3.77 9.09 -1.25
N TYR A 47 4.07 9.89 -2.27
CA TYR A 47 3.56 9.70 -3.62
C TYR A 47 4.71 9.73 -4.61
N LEU A 48 4.87 8.64 -5.36
CA LEU A 48 5.87 8.51 -6.41
C LEU A 48 5.21 8.28 -7.75
N LYS A 49 5.80 8.87 -8.78
CA LYS A 49 5.53 8.53 -10.17
C LYS A 49 6.71 7.75 -10.72
N TYR A 50 6.43 6.57 -11.26
CA TYR A 50 7.44 5.72 -11.84
C TYR A 50 7.08 5.42 -13.29
N ASN A 51 7.97 5.71 -14.23
CA ASN A 51 7.81 5.25 -15.60
C ASN A 51 8.42 3.85 -15.73
N LYS A 52 7.59 2.82 -15.57
CA LYS A 52 8.04 1.43 -15.58
C LYS A 52 8.54 1.06 -16.98
N PRO A 53 9.79 0.58 -17.13
CA PRO A 53 10.27 0.05 -18.39
C PRO A 53 9.67 -1.33 -18.67
N ARG A 54 9.75 -1.77 -19.93
CA ARG A 54 9.39 -3.15 -20.30
C ARG A 54 10.35 -4.14 -19.62
N GLY A 55 9.83 -5.31 -19.27
CA GLY A 55 10.60 -6.39 -18.63
C GLY A 55 10.56 -6.38 -17.10
N VAL A 56 10.17 -5.26 -16.47
CA VAL A 56 9.95 -5.15 -15.02
C VAL A 56 8.54 -5.64 -14.67
N THR A 57 8.38 -6.41 -13.59
CA THR A 57 7.11 -6.96 -13.12
C THR A 57 6.57 -6.11 -11.97
N CYS A 58 5.29 -5.75 -12.03
CA CYS A 58 4.59 -5.02 -10.97
C CYS A 58 4.34 -5.88 -9.72
N THR A 59 5.41 -6.24 -9.03
CA THR A 59 5.39 -6.96 -7.75
C THR A 59 6.39 -6.32 -6.78
N MET A 60 6.13 -6.48 -5.48
CA MET A 60 7.01 -6.06 -4.38
C MET A 60 7.73 -7.26 -3.75
N GLU A 61 7.90 -8.34 -4.51
CA GLU A 61 8.57 -9.55 -4.07
C GLU A 61 10.09 -9.44 -4.23
N ALA A 62 10.81 -9.65 -3.12
CA ALA A 62 12.28 -9.56 -3.08
C ALA A 62 12.97 -10.71 -3.82
N ALA A 63 12.34 -11.90 -3.90
CA ALA A 63 12.91 -13.05 -4.58
C ALA A 63 12.95 -12.87 -6.11
N GLN A 64 12.06 -12.05 -6.67
CA GLN A 64 11.97 -11.83 -8.11
C GLN A 64 12.88 -10.68 -8.55
N ARG A 65 13.99 -10.98 -9.24
CA ARG A 65 14.93 -9.95 -9.75
C ARG A 65 14.33 -8.97 -10.75
N SER A 66 13.23 -9.33 -11.40
CA SER A 66 12.51 -8.44 -12.31
C SER A 66 11.45 -7.59 -11.59
N SER A 67 11.34 -7.64 -10.27
CA SER A 67 10.32 -6.91 -9.52
C SER A 67 10.58 -5.40 -9.51
N MET A 68 9.52 -4.62 -9.28
CA MET A 68 9.68 -3.19 -9.02
C MET A 68 10.45 -2.94 -7.72
N LEU A 69 10.37 -3.86 -6.75
CA LEU A 69 11.18 -3.77 -5.54
C LEU A 69 12.68 -3.74 -5.85
N PHE A 70 13.13 -4.59 -6.78
CA PHE A 70 14.52 -4.60 -7.22
C PHE A 70 14.86 -3.35 -8.06
N ALA A 71 13.96 -2.97 -8.97
CA ALA A 71 14.18 -1.83 -9.86
C ALA A 71 14.22 -0.46 -9.14
N LEU A 72 13.55 -0.33 -7.99
CA LEU A 72 13.44 0.90 -7.20
C LEU A 72 14.14 0.80 -5.84
N GLN A 73 15.10 -0.13 -5.71
CA GLN A 73 15.72 -0.43 -4.41
C GLN A 73 16.40 0.77 -3.76
N ASP A 74 16.98 1.68 -4.54
CA ASP A 74 17.74 2.82 -4.02
C ASP A 74 16.80 3.97 -3.65
N GLU A 75 15.72 4.14 -4.41
CA GLU A 75 14.61 5.02 -4.06
C GLU A 75 13.95 4.58 -2.75
N PHE A 76 13.71 3.28 -2.55
CA PHE A 76 13.16 2.78 -1.28
C PHE A 76 14.10 2.99 -0.10
N LYS A 77 15.42 2.91 -0.29
CA LYS A 77 16.39 3.28 0.76
C LYS A 77 16.32 4.77 1.07
N ALA A 78 16.18 5.62 0.06
CA ALA A 78 16.08 7.07 0.24
C ALA A 78 14.82 7.50 1.02
N LEU A 79 13.75 6.70 0.97
CA LEU A 79 12.52 6.91 1.74
C LEU A 79 12.64 6.56 3.24
N GLY A 80 13.81 6.15 3.72
CA GLY A 80 14.05 5.93 5.15
C GLY A 80 13.24 4.76 5.74
N GLY A 81 12.84 3.80 4.91
CA GLY A 81 12.06 2.63 5.34
C GLY A 81 10.54 2.77 5.17
N THR A 82 10.05 3.89 4.64
CA THR A 82 8.63 4.00 4.26
C THR A 82 8.31 3.04 3.12
N ARG A 83 7.38 2.12 3.38
CA ARG A 83 6.94 1.11 2.42
C ARG A 83 5.77 1.64 1.60
N VAL A 84 6.00 1.91 0.32
CA VAL A 84 4.94 2.24 -0.64
C VAL A 84 4.57 1.01 -1.49
N PHE A 85 3.42 1.06 -2.15
CA PHE A 85 2.91 0.01 -3.04
C PHE A 85 2.39 0.63 -4.34
N PRO A 86 2.40 -0.11 -5.45
CA PRO A 86 1.89 0.39 -6.73
C PRO A 86 0.36 0.54 -6.70
N VAL A 87 -0.12 1.66 -7.23
CA VAL A 87 -1.53 1.91 -7.51
C VAL A 87 -1.87 1.21 -8.82
N GLY A 88 -2.42 0.01 -8.70
CA GLY A 88 -2.76 -0.83 -9.85
C GLY A 88 -1.56 -1.60 -10.39
N ARG A 89 -1.70 -2.13 -11.60
CA ARG A 89 -0.70 -3.01 -12.21
C ARG A 89 -0.56 -2.73 -13.69
N LEU A 90 0.70 -2.76 -14.16
CA LEU A 90 1.05 -2.92 -15.56
C LEU A 90 1.62 -4.31 -15.77
N ASP A 91 1.36 -4.87 -16.95
CA ASP A 91 1.96 -6.14 -17.35
C ASP A 91 3.48 -6.01 -17.52
N ARG A 92 4.15 -7.16 -17.49
CA ARG A 92 5.62 -7.20 -17.55
C ARG A 92 6.14 -6.62 -18.87
N ASP A 93 5.48 -6.91 -19.97
CA ASP A 93 5.79 -6.44 -21.32
C ASP A 93 5.26 -5.03 -21.61
N SER A 94 4.44 -4.47 -20.72
CA SER A 94 3.97 -3.09 -20.78
C SER A 94 4.99 -2.11 -20.18
N SER A 95 4.93 -0.87 -20.68
CA SER A 95 5.72 0.26 -20.17
C SER A 95 4.82 1.47 -19.99
N GLY A 96 5.09 2.30 -18.99
CA GLY A 96 4.35 3.52 -18.76
C GLY A 96 4.30 3.92 -17.30
N LEU A 97 3.43 4.89 -17.00
CA LEU A 97 3.26 5.44 -15.67
C LEU A 97 2.64 4.43 -14.71
N VAL A 98 3.30 4.25 -13.57
CA VAL A 98 2.79 3.58 -12.37
C VAL A 98 2.95 4.55 -11.22
N LEU A 99 1.86 4.81 -10.49
CA LEU A 99 1.93 5.54 -9.24
C LEU A 99 2.27 4.58 -8.10
N LEU A 100 3.09 5.01 -7.14
CA LEU A 100 3.31 4.27 -5.89
C LEU A 100 3.00 5.17 -4.71
N THR A 101 2.32 4.62 -3.70
CA THR A 101 1.98 5.35 -2.48
C THR A 101 1.87 4.42 -1.28
N ASP A 102 1.99 4.96 -0.08
CA ASP A 102 1.59 4.31 1.18
C ASP A 102 0.15 4.68 1.59
N ASP A 103 -0.53 5.55 0.84
CA ASP A 103 -1.94 5.88 1.04
C ASP A 103 -2.88 4.83 0.40
N GLY A 104 -3.42 3.94 1.25
CA GLY A 104 -4.36 2.91 0.84
C GLY A 104 -5.68 3.47 0.30
N ARG A 105 -6.10 4.66 0.76
CA ARG A 105 -7.38 5.29 0.37
C ARG A 105 -7.36 5.71 -1.09
N VAL A 106 -6.24 6.28 -1.54
CA VAL A 106 -6.05 6.66 -2.95
C VAL A 106 -6.12 5.43 -3.84
N SER A 107 -5.51 4.34 -3.40
CA SER A 107 -5.52 3.09 -4.16
C SER A 107 -6.91 2.48 -4.25
N GLU A 108 -7.67 2.45 -3.15
CA GLU A 108 -9.07 2.01 -3.17
C GLU A 108 -9.92 2.91 -4.07
N ALA A 109 -9.80 4.22 -3.93
CA ALA A 109 -10.58 5.18 -4.71
C ALA A 109 -10.33 5.12 -6.22
N LEU A 110 -9.09 4.87 -6.65
CA LEU A 110 -8.74 4.83 -8.08
C LEU A 110 -8.97 3.47 -8.73
N LEU A 111 -8.93 2.38 -7.96
CA LEU A 111 -9.00 1.01 -8.50
C LEU A 111 -10.37 0.36 -8.34
N ASP A 112 -11.22 0.84 -7.44
CA ASP A 112 -12.58 0.33 -7.25
C ASP A 112 -13.44 0.55 -8.52
N PRO A 113 -13.84 -0.52 -9.23
CA PRO A 113 -14.66 -0.39 -10.43
C PRO A 113 -16.04 0.21 -10.16
N ALA A 114 -16.56 0.08 -8.93
CA ALA A 114 -17.88 0.60 -8.55
C ALA A 114 -17.89 2.13 -8.35
N ARG A 115 -16.71 2.76 -8.31
CA ARG A 115 -16.54 4.21 -8.21
C ARG A 115 -16.36 4.91 -9.56
N LYS A 116 -16.56 4.21 -10.68
CA LYS A 116 -16.50 4.78 -12.04
C LYS A 116 -17.85 5.30 -12.51
#